data_AF-A0A9X9MDI0-F1
#
_entry.id   AF-A0A9X9MDI0-F1
#
_cell.length_a   1.000
_cell.length_b   1.000
_cell.length_c   1.000
_cell.angle_alpha   90.00
_cell.angle_beta   90.00
_cell.angle_gamma   90.00
#
_symmetry.space_group_name_H-M   'P 1'
#
loop_
_entity.id
_entity.type
_entity.pdbx_description
1 polymer ?
#
loop_
_entity_poly.entity_id
_entity_poly.type
_entity_poly.pdbx_seq_one_letter_code
_entity_poly.pdbx_strand_id
1 'polypeptide(L)'
;MERANDSSLMGFILLGFSDHPHLEAALFVFVLFFYLLTLVGNFAIIVISYLDPLLHTPMYFFLSNLSLLDLCFTTSLAPQTLVNLRGPEKTITYGGCVVQLYISLALGSTECILLAVMALDRYIAVCKPLHYVTIMNPRLCQQLASISWLSGLVNSLIHATFTLQLPLCGNHRLDHFICEVPALLKLACVDTTVNELVLFVVSVLFLLIPPALILISYGFISQAVLKIKSLEARHKAFSTCSSHLTVVIIFYGTIIYMYLQPSDSYSQDQGKFISLFYTMVTPTLNPII
;
A
#
# COMPACT_ATOMS: atom_id res chain seq x y z
N MET A 1 -2.42 -39.19 18.79
CA MET A 1 -1.34 -38.93 17.81
C MET A 1 -1.87 -39.33 16.44
N GLU A 2 -2.70 -38.46 15.86
CA GLU A 2 -3.13 -38.59 14.47
C GLU A 2 -2.18 -37.77 13.59
N ARG A 3 -1.84 -38.32 12.43
CA ARG A 3 -0.82 -37.80 11.51
C ARG A 3 -1.26 -36.44 10.93
N ALA A 4 -0.73 -35.37 11.49
CA ALA A 4 -0.89 -33.99 11.00
C ALA A 4 0.17 -33.61 9.93
N ASN A 5 0.45 -34.49 8.96
CA ASN A 5 1.54 -34.26 8.00
C ASN A 5 1.14 -34.18 6.51
N ASP A 6 -0.13 -34.42 6.14
CA ASP A 6 -0.57 -34.33 4.72
C ASP A 6 -1.57 -33.19 4.43
N SER A 7 -2.11 -32.52 5.45
CA SER A 7 -3.12 -31.45 5.27
C SER A 7 -2.53 -30.05 5.08
N SER A 8 -1.26 -29.83 5.46
CA SER A 8 -0.61 -28.51 5.41
C SER A 8 -0.20 -28.05 4.00
N LEU A 9 -0.33 -28.92 2.99
CA LEU A 9 0.00 -28.61 1.59
C LEU A 9 -1.22 -28.23 0.73
N MET A 10 -2.44 -28.35 1.26
CA MET A 10 -3.66 -27.98 0.55
C MET A 10 -3.83 -26.45 0.61
N GLY A 11 -3.87 -25.80 -0.55
CA GLY A 11 -4.03 -24.34 -0.66
C GLY A 11 -5.34 -23.81 -0.06
N PHE A 12 -5.52 -22.50 -0.11
CA PHE A 12 -6.73 -21.81 0.38
C PHE A 12 -7.74 -21.62 -0.75
N ILE A 13 -9.02 -21.77 -0.44
CA ILE A 13 -10.16 -21.36 -1.26
C ILE A 13 -10.50 -19.92 -0.89
N LEU A 14 -10.32 -18.98 -1.83
CA LEU A 14 -10.66 -17.58 -1.69
C LEU A 14 -12.13 -17.38 -2.09
N LEU A 15 -13.02 -17.23 -1.11
CA LEU A 15 -14.46 -17.08 -1.36
C LEU A 15 -14.79 -15.71 -1.98
N GLY A 16 -14.06 -14.64 -1.62
CA GLY A 16 -14.17 -13.33 -2.27
C GLY A 16 -15.62 -12.89 -2.57
N PHE A 17 -15.99 -12.84 -3.85
CA PHE A 17 -17.33 -12.45 -4.35
C PHE A 17 -18.10 -13.62 -4.97
N SER A 18 -17.82 -14.85 -4.53
CA SER A 18 -18.29 -16.08 -5.18
C SER A 18 -19.80 -16.24 -5.27
N ASP A 19 -20.54 -15.62 -4.38
CA ASP A 19 -22.00 -15.74 -4.34
C ASP A 19 -22.68 -14.89 -5.43
N HIS A 20 -21.93 -14.05 -6.17
CA HIS A 20 -22.48 -13.04 -7.08
C HIS A 20 -21.81 -13.07 -8.47
N PRO A 21 -22.20 -14.00 -9.38
CA PRO A 21 -21.49 -14.23 -10.65
C PRO A 21 -21.48 -13.02 -11.61
N HIS A 22 -22.54 -12.19 -11.61
CA HIS A 22 -22.57 -10.95 -12.38
C HIS A 22 -21.56 -9.91 -11.85
N LEU A 23 -21.35 -9.88 -10.53
CA LEU A 23 -20.38 -9.01 -9.89
C LEU A 23 -18.96 -9.45 -10.24
N GLU A 24 -18.68 -10.75 -10.30
CA GLU A 24 -17.34 -11.26 -10.66
C GLU A 24 -16.92 -10.83 -12.07
N ALA A 25 -17.83 -10.86 -13.04
CA ALA A 25 -17.56 -10.37 -14.39
C ALA A 25 -17.26 -8.86 -14.41
N ALA A 26 -18.04 -8.06 -13.67
CA ALA A 26 -17.80 -6.62 -13.54
C ALA A 26 -16.45 -6.32 -12.86
N LEU A 27 -16.14 -7.04 -11.78
CA LEU A 27 -14.88 -6.92 -11.06
C LEU A 27 -13.69 -7.38 -11.90
N PHE A 28 -13.84 -8.38 -12.76
CA PHE A 28 -12.77 -8.81 -13.67
C PHE A 28 -12.37 -7.66 -14.61
N VAL A 29 -13.37 -7.02 -15.24
CA VAL A 29 -13.13 -5.87 -16.12
C VAL A 29 -12.51 -4.71 -15.34
N PHE A 30 -13.02 -4.43 -14.15
CA PHE A 30 -12.51 -3.39 -13.26
C PHE A 30 -11.03 -3.63 -12.91
N VAL A 31 -10.69 -4.81 -12.36
CA VAL A 31 -9.32 -5.14 -11.94
C VAL A 31 -8.38 -5.13 -13.13
N LEU A 32 -8.80 -5.66 -14.29
CA LEU A 32 -7.98 -5.65 -15.50
C LEU A 32 -7.69 -4.23 -15.98
N PHE A 33 -8.71 -3.36 -15.99
CA PHE A 33 -8.56 -1.96 -16.41
C PHE A 33 -7.57 -1.21 -15.52
N PHE A 34 -7.76 -1.25 -14.20
CA PHE A 34 -6.86 -0.57 -13.26
C PHE A 34 -5.46 -1.18 -13.27
N TYR A 35 -5.33 -2.50 -13.40
CA TYR A 35 -4.03 -3.15 -13.51
C TYR A 35 -3.23 -2.65 -14.71
N LEU A 36 -3.84 -2.59 -15.90
CA LEU A 36 -3.19 -2.08 -17.09
C LEU A 36 -2.83 -0.59 -16.94
N LEU A 37 -3.69 0.20 -16.31
CA LEU A 37 -3.41 1.61 -16.04
C LEU A 37 -2.23 1.78 -15.09
N THR A 38 -2.14 0.99 -14.00
CA THR A 38 -0.99 0.97 -13.10
C THR A 38 0.28 0.62 -13.87
N LEU A 39 0.25 -0.44 -14.68
CA LEU A 39 1.41 -0.89 -15.45
C LEU A 39 1.93 0.19 -16.38
N VAL A 40 1.05 0.75 -17.22
CA VAL A 40 1.45 1.75 -18.21
C VAL A 40 1.87 3.05 -17.53
N GLY A 41 1.10 3.53 -16.56
CA GLY A 41 1.34 4.81 -15.88
C GLY A 41 2.65 4.80 -15.08
N ASN A 42 2.83 3.82 -14.20
CA ASN A 42 4.03 3.75 -13.37
C ASN A 42 5.30 3.40 -14.16
N PHE A 43 5.18 2.58 -15.21
CA PHE A 43 6.30 2.36 -16.12
C PHE A 43 6.70 3.65 -16.85
N ALA A 44 5.72 4.42 -17.34
CA ALA A 44 5.98 5.70 -17.99
C ALA A 44 6.68 6.69 -17.04
N ILE A 45 6.26 6.78 -15.77
CA ILE A 45 6.92 7.63 -14.77
C ILE A 45 8.40 7.25 -14.63
N ILE A 46 8.71 5.96 -14.48
CA ILE A 46 10.10 5.48 -14.31
C ILE A 46 10.93 5.85 -15.55
N VAL A 47 10.41 5.57 -16.74
CA VAL A 47 11.10 5.84 -18.01
C VAL A 47 11.35 7.34 -18.18
N ILE A 48 10.33 8.17 -17.98
CA ILE A 48 10.43 9.63 -18.14
C ILE A 48 11.39 10.22 -17.10
N SER A 49 11.35 9.74 -15.85
CA SER A 49 12.25 10.20 -14.78
C SER A 49 13.71 9.86 -15.04
N TYR A 50 13.99 8.82 -15.83
CA TYR A 50 15.36 8.42 -16.20
C TYR A 50 15.85 9.09 -17.48
N LEU A 51 14.95 9.30 -18.45
CA LEU A 51 15.32 9.84 -19.76
C LEU A 51 15.41 11.37 -19.79
N ASP A 52 14.64 12.08 -18.96
CA ASP A 52 14.63 13.54 -18.93
C ASP A 52 15.53 14.09 -17.81
N PRO A 53 16.68 14.71 -18.14
CA PRO A 53 17.57 15.30 -17.13
C PRO A 53 16.92 16.42 -16.33
N LEU A 54 15.88 17.09 -16.85
CA LEU A 54 15.15 18.14 -16.13
C LEU A 54 14.34 17.59 -14.95
N LEU A 55 14.06 16.29 -14.96
CA LEU A 55 13.32 15.60 -13.91
C LEU A 55 14.24 14.94 -12.89
N HIS A 56 15.56 15.04 -13.01
CA HIS A 56 16.54 14.55 -12.03
C HIS A 56 16.53 15.38 -10.73
N THR A 57 15.39 15.34 -10.03
CA THR A 57 15.16 15.99 -8.74
C THR A 57 14.86 14.93 -7.69
N PRO A 58 15.12 15.21 -6.39
CA PRO A 58 14.81 14.30 -5.29
C PRO A 58 13.37 13.77 -5.32
N MET A 59 12.38 14.62 -5.63
CA MET A 59 10.98 14.22 -5.74
C MET A 59 10.76 13.09 -6.75
N TYR A 60 11.27 13.24 -7.98
CA TYR A 60 11.11 12.22 -9.04
C TYR A 60 11.92 10.96 -8.77
N PHE A 61 13.03 11.06 -8.02
CA PHE A 61 13.72 9.89 -7.50
C PHE A 61 12.84 9.07 -6.54
N PHE A 62 12.15 9.73 -5.59
CA PHE A 62 11.19 9.03 -4.72
C PHE A 62 9.96 8.55 -5.47
N LEU A 63 9.46 9.34 -6.42
CA LEU A 63 8.34 8.95 -7.27
C LEU A 63 8.67 7.71 -8.10
N SER A 64 9.89 7.58 -8.62
CA SER A 64 10.34 6.38 -9.33
C SER A 64 10.37 5.14 -8.42
N ASN A 65 10.77 5.30 -7.15
CA ASN A 65 10.70 4.22 -6.17
C ASN A 65 9.25 3.82 -5.86
N LEU A 66 8.36 4.81 -5.70
CA LEU A 66 6.93 4.59 -5.48
C LEU A 66 6.29 3.90 -6.70
N SER A 67 6.62 4.31 -7.91
CA SER A 67 6.14 3.66 -9.13
C SER A 67 6.64 2.22 -9.27
N LEU A 68 7.89 1.93 -8.91
CA LEU A 68 8.38 0.55 -8.89
C LEU A 68 7.63 -0.29 -7.85
N LEU A 69 7.36 0.30 -6.68
CA LEU A 69 6.58 -0.31 -5.62
C LEU A 69 5.15 -0.63 -6.10
N ASP A 70 4.47 0.33 -6.72
CA ASP A 70 3.11 0.18 -7.26
C ASP A 70 3.03 -0.95 -8.31
N LEU A 71 4.02 -1.02 -9.21
CA LEU A 71 4.12 -2.10 -10.20
C LEU A 71 4.23 -3.48 -9.53
N CYS A 72 5.12 -3.60 -8.53
CA CYS A 72 5.33 -4.84 -7.80
C CYS A 72 4.08 -5.21 -6.96
N PHE A 73 3.46 -4.23 -6.32
CA PHE A 73 2.33 -4.42 -5.43
C PHE A 73 1.11 -4.91 -6.21
N THR A 74 0.70 -4.19 -7.25
CA THR A 74 -0.45 -4.60 -8.06
C THR A 74 -0.16 -5.91 -8.81
N THR A 75 1.06 -6.15 -9.28
CA THR A 75 1.41 -7.43 -9.94
C THR A 75 1.40 -8.62 -8.98
N SER A 76 1.65 -8.42 -7.69
CA SER A 76 1.56 -9.50 -6.69
C SER A 76 0.11 -9.93 -6.38
N LEU A 77 -0.88 -9.08 -6.67
CA LEU A 77 -2.29 -9.30 -6.33
C LEU A 77 -3.17 -9.53 -7.55
N ALA A 78 -3.12 -8.62 -8.54
CA ALA A 78 -4.06 -8.56 -9.64
C ALA A 78 -4.12 -9.83 -10.51
N PRO A 79 -3.00 -10.46 -10.91
CA PRO A 79 -3.05 -11.67 -11.72
C PRO A 79 -3.81 -12.82 -11.03
N GLN A 80 -3.53 -13.05 -9.74
CA GLN A 80 -4.20 -14.09 -8.97
C GLN A 80 -5.69 -13.76 -8.78
N THR A 81 -6.03 -12.49 -8.51
CA THR A 81 -7.42 -12.03 -8.43
C THR A 81 -8.16 -12.24 -9.75
N LEU A 82 -7.54 -11.90 -10.90
CA LEU A 82 -8.13 -12.09 -12.24
C LEU A 82 -8.38 -13.56 -12.57
N VAL A 83 -7.44 -14.45 -12.22
CA VAL A 83 -7.61 -15.90 -12.40
C VAL A 83 -8.79 -16.40 -11.56
N ASN A 84 -8.88 -15.99 -10.29
CA ASN A 84 -9.95 -16.41 -9.38
C ASN A 84 -11.33 -15.85 -9.76
N LEU A 85 -11.40 -14.66 -10.36
CA LEU A 85 -12.66 -14.07 -10.83
C LEU A 85 -13.20 -14.74 -12.11
N ARG A 86 -12.32 -15.35 -12.92
CA ARG A 86 -12.69 -16.02 -14.18
C ARG A 86 -12.83 -17.55 -14.03
N GLY A 87 -12.06 -18.14 -13.13
CA GLY A 87 -11.94 -19.58 -12.99
C GLY A 87 -13.07 -20.22 -12.16
N PRO A 88 -13.41 -21.50 -12.43
CA PRO A 88 -14.33 -22.25 -11.58
C PRO A 88 -13.70 -22.61 -10.22
N GLU A 89 -12.37 -22.74 -10.17
CA GLU A 89 -11.59 -23.00 -8.96
C GLU A 89 -11.01 -21.70 -8.42
N LYS A 90 -11.42 -21.30 -7.21
CA LYS A 90 -11.03 -20.04 -6.58
C LYS A 90 -9.97 -20.30 -5.53
N THR A 91 -8.85 -20.86 -5.97
CA THR A 91 -7.82 -21.37 -5.07
C THR A 91 -6.51 -20.63 -5.21
N ILE A 92 -5.81 -20.44 -4.09
CA ILE A 92 -4.43 -20.00 -4.02
C ILE A 92 -3.62 -21.07 -3.29
N THR A 93 -2.42 -21.39 -3.76
CA THR A 93 -1.54 -22.30 -3.04
C THR A 93 -1.09 -21.68 -1.72
N TYR A 94 -0.76 -22.51 -0.72
CA TYR A 94 -0.24 -21.99 0.56
C TYR A 94 1.01 -21.12 0.33
N GLY A 95 1.96 -21.58 -0.50
CA GLY A 95 3.13 -20.80 -0.87
C GLY A 95 2.79 -19.49 -1.59
N GLY A 96 1.79 -19.50 -2.49
CA GLY A 96 1.29 -18.29 -3.14
C GLY A 96 0.72 -17.29 -2.13
N CYS A 97 -0.07 -17.76 -1.17
CA CYS A 97 -0.64 -16.95 -0.10
C CYS A 97 0.45 -16.33 0.80
N VAL A 98 1.46 -17.12 1.17
CA VAL A 98 2.62 -16.66 1.93
C VAL A 98 3.37 -15.57 1.17
N VAL A 99 3.74 -15.81 -0.09
CA VAL A 99 4.47 -14.85 -0.92
C VAL A 99 3.66 -13.56 -1.08
N GLN A 100 2.36 -13.68 -1.35
CA GLN A 100 1.46 -12.54 -1.48
C GLN A 100 1.38 -11.71 -0.19
N LEU A 101 1.33 -12.37 0.97
CA LEU A 101 1.29 -11.70 2.27
C LEU A 101 2.60 -10.94 2.56
N TYR A 102 3.75 -11.58 2.37
CA TYR A 102 5.05 -10.94 2.60
C TYR A 102 5.25 -9.73 1.67
N ILE A 103 4.97 -9.89 0.38
CA ILE A 103 5.15 -8.82 -0.60
C ILE A 103 4.20 -7.66 -0.32
N SER A 104 2.91 -7.93 -0.09
CA SER A 104 1.92 -6.87 0.16
C SER A 104 2.24 -6.08 1.43
N LEU A 105 2.63 -6.75 2.51
CA LEU A 105 3.06 -6.08 3.75
C LEU A 105 4.34 -5.26 3.55
N ALA A 106 5.33 -5.80 2.85
CA ALA A 106 6.59 -5.10 2.63
C ALA A 106 6.37 -3.81 1.86
N LEU A 107 5.68 -3.91 0.73
CA LEU A 107 5.44 -2.78 -0.17
C LEU A 107 4.49 -1.75 0.46
N GLY A 108 3.37 -2.17 1.07
CA GLY A 108 2.46 -1.23 1.72
C GLY A 108 3.12 -0.43 2.86
N SER A 109 3.99 -1.07 3.64
CA SER A 109 4.77 -0.37 4.68
C SER A 109 5.83 0.56 4.10
N THR A 110 6.51 0.16 3.02
CA THR A 110 7.47 1.04 2.33
C THR A 110 6.78 2.26 1.74
N GLU A 111 5.59 2.10 1.15
CA GLU A 111 4.79 3.18 0.59
C GLU A 111 4.46 4.24 1.64
N CYS A 112 4.04 3.82 2.83
CA CYS A 112 3.77 4.72 3.95
C CYS A 112 4.97 5.65 4.26
N ILE A 113 6.17 5.08 4.32
CA ILE A 113 7.38 5.87 4.63
C ILE A 113 7.80 6.72 3.42
N LEU A 114 7.69 6.22 2.19
CA LEU A 114 7.97 6.99 0.99
C LEU A 114 7.07 8.24 0.88
N LEU A 115 5.77 8.11 1.15
CA LEU A 115 4.84 9.26 1.15
C LEU A 115 5.24 10.32 2.20
N ALA A 116 5.72 9.91 3.37
CA ALA A 116 6.24 10.84 4.37
C ALA A 116 7.55 11.50 3.95
N VAL A 117 8.45 10.76 3.30
CA VAL A 117 9.70 11.30 2.74
C VAL A 117 9.42 12.29 1.61
N MET A 118 8.44 12.02 0.75
CA MET A 118 8.00 12.95 -0.30
C MET A 118 7.39 14.22 0.30
N ALA A 119 6.61 14.11 1.38
CA ALA A 119 6.13 15.29 2.12
C ALA A 119 7.28 16.10 2.76
N LEU A 120 8.33 15.42 3.27
CA LEU A 120 9.53 16.06 3.78
C LEU A 120 10.30 16.80 2.68
N ASP A 121 10.47 16.21 1.50
CA ASP A 121 11.05 16.88 0.33
C ASP A 121 10.30 18.17 0.00
N ARG A 122 8.97 18.09 -0.10
CA ARG A 122 8.11 19.27 -0.36
C ARG A 122 8.24 20.33 0.72
N TYR A 123 8.29 19.93 1.99
CA TYR A 123 8.51 20.85 3.10
C TYR A 123 9.84 21.59 2.97
N ILE A 124 10.94 20.88 2.70
CA ILE A 124 12.26 21.51 2.57
C ILE A 124 12.29 22.43 1.34
N ALA A 125 11.71 21.99 0.22
CA ALA A 125 11.66 22.76 -1.02
C ALA A 125 10.93 24.12 -0.85
N VAL A 126 9.80 24.12 -0.12
CA VAL A 126 8.97 25.32 0.04
C VAL A 126 9.41 26.17 1.23
N CYS A 127 9.69 25.55 2.39
CA CYS A 127 9.99 26.28 3.62
C CYS A 127 11.47 26.69 3.74
N LYS A 128 12.38 26.01 3.04
CA LYS A 128 13.83 26.26 3.08
C LYS A 128 14.48 26.27 1.69
N PRO A 129 13.99 27.08 0.73
CA PRO A 129 14.41 27.03 -0.67
C PRO A 129 15.92 27.25 -0.87
N LEU A 130 16.55 28.14 -0.10
CA LEU A 130 17.99 28.43 -0.20
C LEU A 130 18.89 27.28 0.25
N HIS A 131 18.38 26.38 1.10
CA HIS A 131 19.13 25.23 1.62
C HIS A 131 18.65 23.91 1.01
N TYR A 132 17.74 23.94 0.03
CA TYR A 132 17.13 22.73 -0.51
C TYR A 132 18.18 21.80 -1.12
N VAL A 133 19.04 22.31 -2.00
CA VAL A 133 20.04 21.51 -2.73
C VAL A 133 21.12 20.93 -1.81
N THR A 134 21.44 21.61 -0.70
CA THR A 134 22.43 21.13 0.27
C THR A 134 21.85 20.08 1.20
N ILE A 135 20.59 20.25 1.63
CA ILE A 135 19.88 19.29 2.48
C ILE A 135 19.50 18.04 1.69
N MET A 136 18.71 18.19 0.62
CA MET A 136 18.22 17.09 -0.23
C MET A 136 19.27 16.69 -1.28
N ASN A 137 20.47 16.35 -0.81
CA ASN A 137 21.53 15.84 -1.66
C ASN A 137 21.31 14.35 -1.99
N PRO A 138 21.97 13.82 -3.05
CA PRO A 138 21.76 12.44 -3.49
C PRO A 138 22.02 11.37 -2.43
N ARG A 139 22.99 11.58 -1.53
CA ARG A 139 23.31 10.61 -0.47
C ARG A 139 22.17 10.50 0.54
N LEU A 140 21.62 11.64 0.98
CA LEU A 140 20.47 11.63 1.87
C LEU A 140 19.25 10.99 1.18
N CYS A 141 19.01 11.29 -0.10
CA CYS A 141 17.90 10.70 -0.84
C CYS A 141 18.01 9.17 -0.91
N GLN A 142 19.20 8.64 -1.22
CA GLN A 142 19.47 7.20 -1.22
C GLN A 142 19.30 6.57 0.16
N GLN A 143 19.75 7.24 1.22
CA GLN A 143 19.56 6.77 2.60
C GLN A 143 18.08 6.72 2.97
N LEU A 144 17.32 7.77 2.68
CA LEU A 144 15.88 7.81 2.98
C LEU A 144 15.13 6.71 2.22
N ALA A 145 15.41 6.52 0.92
CA ALA A 145 14.81 5.43 0.15
C ALA A 145 15.19 4.06 0.72
N SER A 146 16.47 3.85 1.06
CA SER A 146 16.93 2.59 1.65
C SER A 146 16.24 2.30 2.98
N ILE A 147 16.08 3.31 3.84
CA ILE A 147 15.36 3.19 5.11
C ILE A 147 13.89 2.83 4.88
N SER A 148 13.22 3.43 3.89
CA SER A 148 11.84 3.09 3.53
C SER A 148 11.70 1.63 3.08
N TRP A 149 12.60 1.14 2.24
CA TRP A 149 12.59 -0.25 1.78
C TRP A 149 12.90 -1.23 2.92
N LEU A 150 13.94 -0.94 3.72
CA LEU A 150 14.32 -1.78 4.85
C LEU A 150 13.23 -1.85 5.92
N SER A 151 12.56 -0.73 6.23
CA SER A 151 11.48 -0.71 7.22
C SER A 151 10.30 -1.57 6.78
N GLY A 152 9.93 -1.54 5.50
CA GLY A 152 8.89 -2.41 4.94
C GLY A 152 9.28 -3.89 4.98
N LEU A 153 10.51 -4.22 4.58
CA LEU A 153 11.02 -5.60 4.66
C LEU A 153 11.01 -6.13 6.11
N VAL A 154 11.54 -5.37 7.06
CA VAL A 154 11.52 -5.74 8.49
C VAL A 154 10.10 -5.90 8.99
N ASN A 155 9.20 -4.98 8.65
CA ASN A 155 7.80 -5.07 9.05
C ASN A 155 7.13 -6.34 8.51
N SER A 156 7.31 -6.64 7.21
CA SER A 156 6.78 -7.85 6.60
C SER A 156 7.33 -9.10 7.27
N LEU A 157 8.63 -9.11 7.61
CA LEU A 157 9.26 -10.26 8.25
C LEU A 157 8.66 -10.53 9.61
N ILE A 158 8.49 -9.51 10.44
CA ILE A 158 7.89 -9.66 11.76
C ILE A 158 6.43 -10.07 11.60
N HIS A 159 5.65 -9.28 10.87
CA HIS A 159 4.20 -9.39 10.88
C HIS A 159 3.68 -10.63 10.15
N ALA A 160 4.27 -10.99 9.00
CA ALA A 160 3.90 -12.22 8.29
C ALA A 160 4.35 -13.46 9.06
N THR A 161 5.53 -13.46 9.68
CA THR A 161 6.02 -14.64 10.43
C THR A 161 5.12 -14.92 11.63
N PHE A 162 4.75 -13.90 12.41
CA PHE A 162 3.81 -14.06 13.53
C PHE A 162 2.45 -14.60 13.05
N THR A 163 1.93 -14.05 11.95
CA THR A 163 0.65 -14.49 11.37
C THR A 163 0.70 -15.93 10.86
N LEU A 164 1.77 -16.33 10.18
CA LEU A 164 1.90 -17.65 9.55
C LEU A 164 2.24 -18.77 10.55
N GLN A 165 2.75 -18.44 11.73
CA GLN A 165 2.99 -19.40 12.81
C GLN A 165 1.70 -19.81 13.53
N LEU A 166 0.57 -19.14 13.26
CA LEU A 166 -0.71 -19.49 13.88
C LEU A 166 -1.26 -20.78 13.28
N PRO A 167 -1.72 -21.73 14.13
CA PRO A 167 -2.50 -22.86 13.64
C PRO A 167 -3.84 -22.35 13.09
N LEU A 168 -4.15 -22.72 11.85
CA LEU A 168 -5.39 -22.36 11.16
C LEU A 168 -6.38 -23.53 11.22
N CYS A 169 -7.65 -23.26 11.60
CA CYS A 169 -8.68 -24.30 11.77
C CYS A 169 -9.88 -24.14 10.84
N GLY A 170 -10.06 -22.99 10.18
CA GLY A 170 -11.06 -22.88 9.12
C GLY A 170 -10.66 -23.81 7.99
N ASN A 171 -11.62 -24.56 7.41
CA ASN A 171 -11.48 -25.60 6.36
C ASN A 171 -10.79 -25.11 5.05
N HIS A 172 -9.64 -24.47 5.16
CA HIS A 172 -8.90 -23.73 4.14
C HIS A 172 -9.76 -22.73 3.35
N ARG A 173 -10.86 -22.22 3.92
CA ARG A 173 -11.74 -21.23 3.28
C ARG A 173 -11.44 -19.83 3.83
N LEU A 174 -10.86 -19.00 2.98
CA LEU A 174 -10.58 -17.60 3.25
C LEU A 174 -11.72 -16.77 2.64
N ASP A 175 -12.56 -16.17 3.47
CA ASP A 175 -13.63 -15.28 2.98
C ASP A 175 -13.10 -13.88 2.67
N HIS A 176 -12.14 -13.86 1.74
CA HIS A 176 -11.48 -12.69 1.19
C HIS A 176 -10.91 -13.03 -0.21
N PHE A 177 -10.67 -12.03 -1.06
CA PHE A 177 -10.13 -12.24 -2.43
C PHE A 177 -8.60 -12.17 -2.51
N ILE A 178 -7.94 -11.83 -1.40
CA ILE A 178 -6.49 -11.79 -1.21
C ILE A 178 -6.12 -12.38 0.16
N CYS A 179 -4.89 -12.87 0.27
CA CYS A 179 -4.28 -13.25 1.54
C CYS A 179 -3.77 -12.02 2.29
N GLU A 180 -4.47 -11.64 3.36
CA GLU A 180 -4.12 -10.51 4.21
C GLU A 180 -4.25 -10.89 5.69
N VAL A 181 -3.55 -10.14 6.55
CA VAL A 181 -3.45 -10.45 7.99
C VAL A 181 -4.81 -10.54 8.68
N PRO A 182 -5.73 -9.56 8.56
CA PRO A 182 -7.01 -9.63 9.27
C PRO A 182 -7.84 -10.86 8.87
N ALA A 183 -7.79 -11.24 7.59
CA ALA A 183 -8.50 -12.40 7.08
C ALA A 183 -7.90 -13.73 7.57
N LEU A 184 -6.57 -13.80 7.72
CA LEU A 184 -5.87 -14.97 8.28
C LEU A 184 -6.09 -15.11 9.78
N LEU A 185 -6.07 -14.00 10.54
CA LEU A 185 -6.32 -14.02 11.99
C LEU A 185 -7.70 -14.57 12.35
N LYS A 186 -8.73 -14.26 11.54
CA LYS A 186 -10.10 -14.81 11.72
C LYS A 186 -10.18 -16.33 11.57
N LEU A 187 -9.19 -16.98 10.97
CA LEU A 187 -9.14 -18.42 10.77
C LEU A 187 -8.31 -19.17 11.83
N ALA A 188 -7.65 -18.44 12.73
CA ALA A 188 -6.80 -19.02 13.75
C ALA A 188 -7.61 -19.83 14.77
N CYS A 189 -7.05 -20.97 15.21
CA CYS A 189 -7.66 -21.84 16.22
C CYS A 189 -7.42 -21.39 17.66
N VAL A 190 -6.48 -20.46 17.84
CA VAL A 190 -5.89 -20.09 19.12
C VAL A 190 -6.08 -18.61 19.36
N ASP A 191 -5.88 -18.20 20.60
CA ASP A 191 -5.92 -16.80 20.98
C ASP A 191 -4.96 -15.95 20.13
N THR A 192 -5.52 -14.94 19.45
CA THR A 192 -4.83 -14.02 18.55
C THR A 192 -4.36 -12.74 19.24
N THR A 193 -4.59 -12.58 20.55
CA THR A 193 -4.29 -11.34 21.30
C THR A 193 -2.90 -10.77 21.02
N VAL A 194 -1.86 -11.61 20.98
CA VAL A 194 -0.48 -11.15 20.68
C VAL A 194 -0.36 -10.62 19.25
N ASN A 195 -0.99 -11.28 18.28
CA ASN A 195 -0.96 -10.86 16.88
C ASN A 195 -1.75 -9.57 16.66
N GLU A 196 -2.89 -9.43 17.34
CA GLU A 196 -3.69 -8.20 17.33
C GLU A 196 -2.92 -7.04 17.96
N LEU A 197 -2.17 -7.29 19.04
CA LEU A 197 -1.29 -6.29 19.63
C LEU A 197 -0.15 -5.89 18.66
N VAL A 198 0.48 -6.86 17.99
CA VAL A 198 1.51 -6.59 16.98
C VAL A 198 0.92 -5.77 15.83
N LEU A 199 -0.25 -6.18 15.31
CA LEU A 199 -0.99 -5.49 14.26
C LEU A 199 -1.30 -4.05 14.68
N PHE A 200 -1.75 -3.83 15.90
CA PHE A 200 -2.04 -2.50 16.43
C PHE A 200 -0.77 -1.64 16.51
N VAL A 201 0.33 -2.15 17.07
CA VAL A 201 1.60 -1.42 17.17
C VAL A 201 2.13 -1.04 15.79
N VAL A 202 2.12 -1.98 14.84
CA VAL A 202 2.51 -1.73 13.45
C VAL A 202 1.60 -0.69 12.80
N SER A 203 0.28 -0.79 13.02
CA SER A 203 -0.68 0.19 12.50
C SER A 203 -0.42 1.59 13.05
N VAL A 204 -0.08 1.74 14.32
CA VAL A 204 0.32 3.05 14.87
C VAL A 204 1.58 3.57 14.18
N LEU A 205 2.61 2.73 14.05
CA LEU A 205 3.91 3.11 13.48
C LEU A 205 3.83 3.53 12.00
N PHE A 206 2.99 2.87 11.20
CA PHE A 206 2.92 3.12 9.75
C PHE A 206 1.68 3.92 9.32
N LEU A 207 0.57 3.83 10.04
CA LEU A 207 -0.71 4.46 9.67
C LEU A 207 -1.07 5.70 10.49
N LEU A 208 -0.40 5.97 11.62
CA LEU A 208 -0.66 7.18 12.40
C LEU A 208 0.53 8.15 12.39
N ILE A 209 1.75 7.66 12.66
CA ILE A 209 2.93 8.52 12.73
C ILE A 209 3.23 9.20 11.38
N PRO A 210 3.31 8.50 10.24
CA PRO A 210 3.66 9.14 8.98
C PRO A 210 2.58 10.15 8.52
N PRO A 211 1.26 9.86 8.59
CA PRO A 211 0.23 10.87 8.31
C PRO A 211 0.32 12.11 9.21
N ALA A 212 0.60 11.94 10.50
CA ALA A 212 0.79 13.08 11.40
C ALA A 212 1.97 13.95 10.95
N LEU A 213 3.11 13.34 10.59
CA LEU A 213 4.28 14.05 10.06
C LEU A 213 3.98 14.75 8.72
N ILE A 214 3.20 14.11 7.85
CA ILE A 214 2.75 14.72 6.59
C ILE A 214 1.87 15.94 6.90
N LEU A 215 0.85 15.81 7.74
CA LEU A 215 -0.06 16.92 8.08
C LEU A 215 0.69 18.09 8.74
N ILE A 216 1.64 17.83 9.63
CA ILE A 216 2.50 18.87 10.23
C ILE A 216 3.32 19.57 9.15
N SER A 217 3.95 18.81 8.24
CA SER A 217 4.73 19.34 7.13
C SER A 217 3.87 20.23 6.23
N TYR A 218 2.66 19.79 5.88
CA TYR A 218 1.70 20.54 5.07
C TYR A 218 1.11 21.76 5.79
N GLY A 219 1.01 21.73 7.12
CA GLY A 219 0.69 22.90 7.93
C GLY A 219 1.74 24.01 7.77
N PHE A 220 3.02 23.65 7.88
CA PHE A 220 4.12 24.60 7.65
C PHE A 220 4.20 25.08 6.20
N ILE A 221 4.03 24.18 5.23
CA ILE A 221 3.98 24.53 3.80
C ILE A 221 2.86 25.55 3.56
N SER A 222 1.66 25.31 4.09
CA SER A 222 0.53 26.23 3.94
C SER A 222 0.86 27.62 4.48
N GLN A 223 1.48 27.69 5.67
CA GLN A 223 1.92 28.97 6.24
C GLN A 223 2.97 29.67 5.38
N ALA A 224 3.93 28.94 4.81
CA ALA A 224 4.95 29.49 3.93
C ALA A 224 4.35 30.00 2.60
N VAL A 225 3.45 29.22 1.99
CA VAL A 225 2.78 29.57 0.73
C VAL A 225 1.91 30.81 0.87
N LEU A 226 1.22 30.99 2.00
CA LEU A 226 0.42 32.19 2.27
C LEU A 226 1.27 33.47 2.36
N LYS A 227 2.58 33.37 2.64
CA LYS A 227 3.51 34.50 2.69
C LYS A 227 4.11 34.85 1.31
N ILE A 228 3.92 34.01 0.29
CA ILE A 228 4.42 34.26 -1.06
C ILE A 228 3.60 35.39 -1.71
N LYS A 229 4.29 36.44 -2.17
CA LYS A 229 3.65 37.60 -2.84
C LYS A 229 3.29 37.34 -4.30
N SER A 230 4.00 36.45 -4.98
CA SER A 230 3.72 36.11 -6.39
C SER A 230 2.52 35.17 -6.49
N LEU A 231 1.50 35.60 -7.23
CA LEU A 231 0.28 34.83 -7.48
C LEU A 231 0.59 33.52 -8.22
N GLU A 232 1.47 33.57 -9.22
CA GLU A 232 1.88 32.40 -10.01
C GLU A 232 2.64 31.37 -9.17
N ALA A 233 3.60 31.82 -8.36
CA ALA A 233 4.36 30.94 -7.49
C ALA A 233 3.46 30.30 -6.42
N ARG A 234 2.50 31.07 -5.88
CA ARG A 234 1.49 30.57 -4.95
C ARG A 234 0.57 29.55 -5.59
N HIS A 235 0.06 29.81 -6.79
CA HIS A 235 -0.81 28.89 -7.51
C HIS A 235 -0.09 27.57 -7.83
N LYS A 236 1.17 27.65 -8.31
CA LYS A 236 1.99 26.47 -8.57
C LYS A 236 2.19 25.63 -7.31
N ALA A 237 2.55 26.25 -6.19
CA ALA A 237 2.73 25.55 -4.91
C ALA A 237 1.43 24.88 -4.44
N PHE A 238 0.29 25.59 -4.50
CA PHE A 238 -1.01 25.00 -4.15
C PHE A 238 -1.37 23.81 -5.02
N SER A 239 -1.18 23.90 -6.33
CA SER A 239 -1.47 22.80 -7.26
C SER A 239 -0.62 21.56 -6.96
N THR A 240 0.68 21.71 -6.75
CA THR A 240 1.57 20.58 -6.44
C THR A 240 1.39 20.00 -5.03
N CYS A 241 0.95 20.81 -4.08
CA CYS A 241 0.74 20.37 -2.71
C CYS A 241 -0.63 19.71 -2.53
N SER A 242 -1.68 20.26 -3.15
CA SER A 242 -3.01 19.68 -3.09
C SER A 242 -3.06 18.30 -3.75
N SER A 243 -2.45 18.14 -4.92
CA SER A 243 -2.29 16.85 -5.61
C SER A 243 -1.71 15.76 -4.72
N HIS A 244 -0.53 16.01 -4.13
CA HIS A 244 0.10 15.04 -3.22
C HIS A 244 -0.75 14.78 -1.98
N LEU A 245 -1.37 15.81 -1.39
CA LEU A 245 -2.24 15.63 -0.23
C LEU A 245 -3.48 14.79 -0.57
N THR A 246 -4.03 14.91 -1.77
CA THR A 246 -5.12 14.07 -2.26
C THR A 246 -4.73 12.60 -2.30
N VAL A 247 -3.56 12.26 -2.86
CA VAL A 247 -3.03 10.88 -2.84
C VAL A 247 -2.90 10.36 -1.41
N VAL A 248 -2.27 11.15 -0.53
CA VAL A 248 -2.07 10.80 0.88
C VAL A 248 -3.40 10.55 1.59
N ILE A 249 -4.39 11.43 1.42
CA ILE A 249 -5.69 11.30 2.08
C ILE A 249 -6.42 10.05 1.59
N ILE A 250 -6.38 9.76 0.28
CA ILE A 250 -7.05 8.58 -0.27
C ILE A 250 -6.35 7.29 0.21
N PHE A 251 -5.02 7.24 0.13
CA PHE A 251 -4.24 6.09 0.58
C PHE A 251 -4.41 5.83 2.09
N TYR A 252 -4.11 6.81 2.94
CA TYR A 252 -4.22 6.63 4.38
C TYR A 252 -5.64 6.50 4.87
N GLY A 253 -6.59 7.27 4.31
CA GLY A 253 -7.99 7.21 4.72
C GLY A 253 -8.60 5.82 4.53
N THR A 254 -8.27 5.15 3.42
CA THR A 254 -8.77 3.80 3.13
C THR A 254 -8.14 2.75 4.03
N ILE A 255 -6.83 2.79 4.25
CA ILE A 255 -6.12 1.79 5.05
C ILE A 255 -6.40 2.00 6.56
N ILE A 256 -6.45 3.23 7.05
CA ILE A 256 -6.83 3.54 8.45
C ILE A 256 -8.23 3.01 8.74
N TYR A 257 -9.18 3.24 7.83
CA TYR A 257 -10.54 2.73 7.99
C TYR A 257 -10.54 1.21 8.10
N MET A 258 -9.76 0.51 7.27
CA MET A 258 -9.71 -0.95 7.30
C MET A 258 -9.04 -1.53 8.56
N TYR A 259 -7.91 -0.96 8.97
CA TYR A 259 -7.04 -1.55 10.00
C TYR A 259 -7.31 -1.06 11.43
N LEU A 260 -7.95 0.12 11.59
CA LEU A 260 -8.29 0.66 12.92
C LEU A 260 -9.78 0.54 13.27
N GLN A 261 -10.62 0.00 12.38
CA GLN A 261 -12.02 -0.26 12.69
C GLN A 261 -12.15 -1.46 13.64
N PRO A 262 -12.92 -1.35 14.74
CA PRO A 262 -13.16 -2.45 15.66
C PRO A 262 -13.79 -3.65 14.95
N SER A 263 -13.29 -4.85 15.25
CA SER A 263 -13.72 -6.14 14.67
C SER A 263 -15.24 -6.34 14.71
N ASP A 264 -15.91 -5.83 15.76
CA ASP A 264 -17.36 -5.95 15.97
C ASP A 264 -18.22 -5.07 15.03
N SER A 265 -17.60 -4.09 14.37
CA SER A 265 -18.26 -3.13 13.47
C SER A 265 -17.91 -3.33 12.00
N TYR A 266 -17.11 -4.36 11.69
CA TYR A 266 -16.62 -4.66 10.35
C TYR A 266 -17.59 -5.57 9.60
N SER A 267 -18.22 -5.06 8.54
CA SER A 267 -18.92 -5.95 7.59
C SER A 267 -17.91 -6.52 6.59
N GLN A 268 -17.92 -7.84 6.42
CA GLN A 268 -16.94 -8.55 5.60
C GLN A 268 -16.98 -8.13 4.13
N ASP A 269 -18.16 -7.76 3.61
CA ASP A 269 -18.31 -7.27 2.25
C ASP A 269 -17.76 -5.85 2.05
N GLN A 270 -17.96 -4.93 3.01
CA GLN A 270 -17.32 -3.61 2.95
C GLN A 270 -15.81 -3.73 2.96
N GLY A 271 -15.28 -4.63 3.79
CA GLY A 271 -13.87 -4.98 3.83
C GLY A 271 -13.28 -5.36 2.49
N LYS A 272 -13.96 -6.25 1.75
CA LYS A 272 -13.55 -6.68 0.41
C LYS A 272 -13.56 -5.50 -0.59
N PHE A 273 -14.57 -4.64 -0.58
CA PHE A 273 -14.62 -3.48 -1.49
C PHE A 273 -13.55 -2.44 -1.17
N ILE A 274 -13.31 -2.16 0.11
CA ILE A 274 -12.25 -1.24 0.52
C ILE A 274 -10.89 -1.82 0.14
N SER A 275 -10.72 -3.13 0.34
CA SER A 275 -9.50 -3.82 -0.05
C SER A 275 -9.25 -3.77 -1.55
N LEU A 276 -10.29 -3.99 -2.35
CA LEU A 276 -10.22 -3.85 -3.80
C LEU A 276 -9.89 -2.41 -4.23
N PHE A 277 -10.44 -1.41 -3.53
CA PHE A 277 -10.17 -0.01 -3.81
C PHE A 277 -8.71 0.36 -3.51
N TYR A 278 -8.19 0.09 -2.32
CA TYR A 278 -6.81 0.48 -1.99
C TYR A 278 -5.76 -0.33 -2.76
N THR A 279 -6.08 -1.59 -3.14
CA THR A 279 -5.13 -2.44 -3.89
C THR A 279 -5.09 -2.19 -5.38
N MET A 280 -6.20 -1.76 -5.99
CA MET A 280 -6.30 -1.59 -7.44
C MET A 280 -6.35 -0.13 -7.86
N VAL A 281 -7.03 0.74 -7.12
CA VAL A 281 -7.25 2.13 -7.52
C VAL A 281 -6.11 3.02 -7.05
N THR A 282 -5.69 2.92 -5.79
CA THR A 282 -4.67 3.82 -5.23
C THR A 282 -3.35 3.85 -6.02
N PRO A 283 -2.79 2.71 -6.48
CA PRO A 283 -1.58 2.69 -7.30
C PRO A 283 -1.71 3.40 -8.66
N THR A 284 -2.94 3.63 -9.14
CA THR A 284 -3.19 4.39 -10.38
C THR A 284 -3.30 5.90 -10.18
N LEU A 285 -3.43 6.37 -8.92
CA LEU A 285 -3.56 7.80 -8.65
C LEU A 285 -2.26 8.55 -8.92
N ASN A 286 -1.11 7.94 -8.61
CA ASN A 286 0.21 8.51 -8.83
C ASN A 286 0.47 8.96 -10.28
N PRO A 287 0.18 8.13 -11.31
CA PRO A 287 0.35 8.54 -12.71
C PRO A 287 -0.75 9.44 -13.28
N ILE A 288 -1.94 9.51 -12.66
CA ILE A 288 -3.02 10.39 -13.11
C ILE A 288 -2.79 11.83 -12.67
N ILE A 289 -2.17 12.00 -11.50
CA ILE A 289 -1.96 13.27 -10.81
C ILE A 289 -0.67 13.94 -11.26
#